data_AF-A0A6G9XJC0-F1
#
_entry.id   AF-A0A6G9XJC0-F1
#
_cell.length_a   1.000
_cell.length_b   1.000
_cell.length_c   1.000
_cell.angle_alpha   90.00
_cell.angle_beta   90.00
_cell.angle_gamma   90.00
#
_symmetry.space_group_name_H-M   'P 1'
#
loop_
_entity.id
_entity.type
_entity.pdbx_description
1 polymer ?
#
loop_
_entity_poly.entity_id
_entity_poly.type
_entity_poly.pdbx_seq_one_letter_code
_entity_poly.pdbx_strand_id
1 'polypeptide(L)'
;MASDDEQSPLEVTPQQSYYAQRYYLERHGTPEQVAEFSAAGPPPPEQADGVTGKVLYYEANTPSADDIAALLVEMEQAGWITSTIRATLAELPPEDGVAELKARMVEPDSDRRQPGPGAGDPA
;
A
#
# COMPACT_ATOMS: atom_id res chain seq x y z
N MET A 1 -36.48 14.81 -18.41
CA MET A 1 -35.63 15.61 -17.52
C MET A 1 -34.59 14.64 -16.98
N ALA A 2 -33.36 14.77 -17.46
CA ALA A 2 -32.28 13.83 -17.16
C ALA A 2 -31.74 14.04 -15.74
N SER A 3 -31.27 12.95 -15.16
CA SER A 3 -30.81 12.76 -13.80
C SER A 3 -29.67 13.70 -13.39
N ASP A 4 -29.87 14.46 -12.32
CA ASP A 4 -28.78 14.99 -11.48
C ASP A 4 -28.32 13.86 -10.56
N ASP A 5 -27.54 12.92 -11.10
CA ASP A 5 -26.63 12.14 -10.26
C ASP A 5 -25.42 13.05 -9.98
N GLU A 6 -25.54 13.87 -8.94
CA GLU A 6 -24.40 14.54 -8.33
C GLU A 6 -23.45 13.45 -7.81
N GLN A 7 -22.52 13.02 -8.67
CA GLN A 7 -21.36 12.24 -8.26
C GLN A 7 -20.59 13.10 -7.26
N SER A 8 -20.79 12.85 -5.97
CA SER A 8 -19.93 13.38 -4.92
C SER A 8 -18.48 13.19 -5.35
N PRO A 9 -17.65 14.24 -5.39
CA PRO A 9 -16.23 14.08 -5.65
C PRO A 9 -15.71 13.03 -4.68
N LEU A 10 -15.07 11.97 -5.19
CA LEU A 10 -14.39 11.01 -4.33
C LEU A 10 -13.51 11.83 -3.37
N GLU A 11 -13.79 11.77 -2.07
CA GLU A 11 -12.98 12.45 -1.06
C GLU A 11 -11.56 11.88 -1.16
N VAL A 12 -10.66 12.68 -1.73
CA VAL A 12 -9.26 12.32 -1.90
C VAL A 12 -8.56 12.61 -0.57
N THR A 13 -7.87 11.62 -0.01
CA THR A 13 -7.11 11.83 1.23
C THR A 13 -5.94 12.80 0.99
N PRO A 14 -5.42 13.44 2.05
CA PRO A 14 -4.20 14.24 1.94
C PRO A 14 -3.02 13.44 1.36
N GLN A 15 -2.93 12.15 1.68
CA GLN A 15 -1.86 11.27 1.21
C GLN A 15 -2.01 10.94 -0.28
N GLN A 16 -3.22 10.64 -0.75
CA GLN A 16 -3.48 10.44 -2.18
C GLN A 16 -3.16 11.71 -2.99
N SER A 17 -3.54 12.88 -2.46
CA SER A 17 -3.23 14.17 -3.08
C SER A 17 -1.71 14.41 -3.16
N TYR A 18 -0.98 14.08 -2.09
CA TYR A 18 0.49 14.15 -2.07
C TYR A 18 1.13 13.28 -3.16
N TYR A 19 0.75 12.00 -3.27
CA TYR A 19 1.34 11.10 -4.26
C TYR A 19 0.94 11.46 -5.69
N ALA A 20 -0.27 11.97 -5.92
CA ALA A 20 -0.69 12.49 -7.22
C ALA A 20 0.16 13.70 -7.64
N GLN A 21 0.40 14.64 -6.72
CA GLN A 21 1.23 15.81 -6.98
C GLN A 21 2.69 15.44 -7.19
N ARG A 22 3.24 14.54 -6.38
CA ARG A 22 4.60 14.02 -6.54
C ARG A 22 4.78 13.38 -7.91
N TYR A 23 3.86 12.52 -8.32
CA TYR A 23 3.89 11.87 -9.64
C TYR A 23 3.84 12.88 -10.80
N TYR A 24 3.03 13.94 -10.67
CA TYR A 24 3.00 15.02 -11.64
C TYR A 24 4.36 15.72 -11.75
N LEU A 25 4.99 16.04 -10.61
CA LEU A 25 6.32 16.67 -10.58
C LEU A 25 7.42 15.74 -11.11
N GLU A 26 7.35 14.45 -10.84
CA GLU A 26 8.31 13.47 -11.39
C GLU A 26 8.24 13.38 -12.92
N ARG A 27 7.08 13.68 -13.52
CA ARG A 27 6.89 13.67 -14.99
C ARG A 27 7.16 14.99 -15.68
N HIS A 28 6.92 16.11 -15.00
CA HIS A 28 6.87 17.42 -15.65
C HIS A 28 7.73 18.49 -14.95
N GLY A 29 8.17 18.24 -13.72
CA GLY A 29 9.03 19.14 -12.95
C GLY A 29 10.51 18.84 -13.13
N THR A 30 11.34 19.61 -12.41
CA THR A 30 12.78 19.35 -12.30
C THR A 30 13.08 18.44 -11.10
N PRO A 31 14.24 17.76 -11.07
CA PRO A 31 14.65 16.99 -9.91
C PRO A 31 14.67 17.80 -8.61
N GLU A 32 15.05 19.08 -8.68
CA GLU A 32 15.05 19.99 -7.52
C GLU A 32 13.63 20.25 -7.01
N GLN A 33 12.65 20.43 -7.91
CA GLN A 33 11.24 20.62 -7.51
C GLN A 33 10.66 19.36 -6.85
N VAL A 34 11.01 18.18 -7.36
CA VAL A 34 10.60 16.90 -6.74
C VAL A 34 11.23 16.76 -5.35
N ALA A 35 12.53 17.07 -5.22
CA ALA A 35 13.24 16.99 -3.96
C ALA A 35 12.69 17.99 -2.93
N GLU A 36 12.45 19.24 -3.33
CA GLU A 36 11.88 20.29 -2.46
C GLU A 36 10.47 19.89 -1.98
N PHE A 37 9.61 19.43 -2.91
CA PHE A 37 8.27 18.96 -2.57
C PHE A 37 8.28 17.76 -1.62
N SER A 38 9.20 16.82 -1.84
CA SER A 38 9.26 15.56 -1.09
C SER A 38 10.05 15.66 0.22
N ALA A 39 10.65 16.81 0.54
CA ALA A 39 11.57 16.97 1.66
C ALA A 39 10.94 16.67 3.03
N ALA A 40 9.64 16.95 3.18
CA ALA A 40 8.89 16.65 4.41
C ALA A 40 8.31 15.23 4.45
N GLY A 41 8.39 14.49 3.35
CA GLY A 41 7.75 13.19 3.20
C GLY A 41 6.23 13.26 2.99
N PRO A 42 5.58 12.10 2.81
CA PRO A 42 4.13 12.01 2.70
C PRO A 42 3.45 12.33 4.04
N PRO A 43 2.22 12.88 4.01
CA PRO A 43 1.42 12.98 5.23
C PRO A 43 1.05 11.59 5.78
N PRO A 44 0.73 11.48 7.08
CA PRO A 44 0.24 10.25 7.68
C PRO A 44 -0.99 9.70 6.93
N PRO A 45 -1.11 8.37 6.78
CA PRO A 45 -2.24 7.76 6.09
C PRO A 45 -3.53 7.89 6.92
N GLU A 46 -4.64 8.09 6.22
CA GLU A 46 -5.98 7.97 6.77
C GLU A 46 -6.53 6.55 6.56
N GLN A 47 -7.67 6.24 7.18
CA GLN A 47 -8.29 4.92 7.05
C GLN A 47 -8.58 4.54 5.58
N ALA A 48 -8.96 5.53 4.76
CA ALA A 48 -9.25 5.34 3.35
C ALA A 48 -8.01 4.99 2.50
N ASP A 49 -6.79 5.25 2.99
CA ASP A 49 -5.55 4.87 2.30
C ASP A 49 -5.18 3.39 2.51
N GLY A 50 -5.71 2.78 3.58
CA GLY A 50 -5.52 1.37 3.91
C GLY A 50 -4.06 0.95 4.08
N VAL A 51 -3.81 -0.35 3.84
CA VAL A 51 -2.47 -0.96 3.91
C VAL A 51 -1.48 -0.27 2.98
N THR A 52 -1.91 0.08 1.77
CA THR A 52 -1.05 0.71 0.77
C THR A 52 -0.50 2.04 1.27
N GLY A 53 -1.36 2.89 1.83
CA GLY A 53 -0.93 4.17 2.40
C GLY A 53 0.06 4.04 3.56
N LYS A 54 -0.14 3.02 4.40
CA LYS A 54 0.76 2.73 5.53
C LYS A 54 2.14 2.28 5.06
N VAL A 55 2.22 1.36 4.12
CA VAL A 55 3.51 0.92 3.55
C VAL A 55 4.25 2.09 2.91
N LEU A 56 3.55 2.94 2.14
CA LEU A 56 4.14 4.10 1.49
C LEU A 56 4.62 5.18 2.48
N TYR A 57 3.89 5.37 3.58
CA TYR A 57 4.31 6.27 4.67
C TYR A 57 5.57 5.77 5.38
N TYR A 58 5.68 4.46 5.61
CA TYR A 58 6.81 3.85 6.32
C TYR A 58 8.11 3.80 5.50
N GLU A 59 8.06 4.00 4.18
CA GLU A 59 9.28 4.19 3.37
C GLU A 59 10.02 5.47 3.75
N ALA A 60 9.28 6.54 4.06
CA ALA A 60 9.85 7.84 4.42
C ALA A 60 10.00 8.03 5.93
N ASN A 61 9.31 7.21 6.73
CA ASN A 61 9.26 7.32 8.19
C ASN A 61 9.54 5.95 8.79
N THR A 62 10.71 5.75 9.39
CA THR A 62 11.09 4.46 10.00
C THR A 62 10.03 4.04 11.03
N PRO A 63 9.29 2.94 10.78
CA PRO A 63 8.25 2.48 11.71
C PRO A 63 8.88 1.80 12.93
N SER A 64 8.15 1.78 14.04
CA SER A 64 8.52 0.93 15.17
C SER A 64 8.25 -0.55 14.87
N ALA A 65 8.84 -1.45 15.65
CA ALA A 65 8.54 -2.88 15.55
C ALA A 65 7.04 -3.19 15.80
N ASP A 66 6.40 -2.44 16.70
CA ASP A 66 4.97 -2.59 17.00
C ASP A 66 4.09 -2.14 15.83
N ASP A 67 4.47 -1.05 15.15
CA ASP A 67 3.78 -0.55 13.95
C ASP A 67 3.85 -1.57 12.79
N ILE A 68 5.02 -2.20 12.61
CA ILE A 68 5.18 -3.29 11.64
C ILE A 68 4.32 -4.48 12.01
N ALA A 69 4.35 -4.93 13.27
CA ALA A 69 3.54 -6.06 13.72
C ALA A 69 2.04 -5.82 13.50
N ALA A 70 1.54 -4.61 13.80
CA ALA A 70 0.16 -4.22 13.56
C ALA A 70 -0.20 -4.22 12.06
N LEU A 71 0.68 -3.66 11.22
CA LEU A 71 0.49 -3.66 9.77
C LEU A 71 0.42 -5.08 9.20
N LEU A 72 1.32 -5.97 9.63
CA LEU A 72 1.34 -7.35 9.17
C LEU A 72 0.05 -8.12 9.53
N VAL A 73 -0.53 -7.85 10.71
CA VAL A 73 -1.84 -8.41 11.08
C VAL A 73 -2.96 -7.87 10.19
N GLU A 74 -2.97 -6.57 9.92
CA GLU A 74 -3.97 -5.95 9.03
C GLU A 74 -3.87 -6.50 7.60
N MET A 75 -2.64 -6.70 7.10
CA MET A 75 -2.40 -7.30 5.78
C MET A 75 -2.89 -8.73 5.69
N GLU A 76 -2.69 -9.53 6.73
CA GLU A 76 -3.21 -10.89 6.79
C GLU A 76 -4.75 -10.90 6.80
N GLN A 77 -5.36 -10.07 7.65
CA GLN A 77 -6.82 -9.96 7.75
C GLN A 77 -7.46 -9.47 6.43
N ALA A 78 -6.77 -8.60 5.71
CA ALA A 78 -7.20 -8.12 4.40
C ALA A 78 -6.87 -9.10 3.25
N GLY A 79 -6.26 -10.25 3.53
CA GLY A 79 -5.93 -11.27 2.53
C GLY A 79 -4.81 -10.87 1.56
N TRP A 80 -3.95 -9.93 1.97
CA TRP A 80 -2.74 -9.54 1.24
C TRP A 80 -1.60 -10.54 1.45
N ILE A 81 -1.49 -11.09 2.65
CA ILE A 81 -0.47 -12.08 3.01
C ILE A 81 -1.09 -13.25 3.76
N THR A 82 -0.39 -14.38 3.78
CA THR A 82 -0.77 -15.54 4.61
C THR A 82 -0.14 -15.46 6.00
N SER A 83 -0.62 -16.26 6.94
CA SER A 83 0.00 -16.40 8.28
C SER A 83 1.46 -16.81 8.21
N THR A 84 1.84 -17.63 7.21
CA THR A 84 3.23 -18.04 6.97
C THR A 84 4.09 -16.85 6.56
N ILE A 85 3.62 -16.06 5.60
CA ILE A 85 4.33 -14.84 5.15
C ILE A 85 4.43 -13.85 6.31
N ARG A 86 3.36 -13.66 7.10
CA ARG A 86 3.36 -12.83 8.31
C ARG A 86 4.46 -13.25 9.29
N ALA A 87 4.61 -14.54 9.56
CA ALA A 87 5.65 -15.05 10.46
C ALA A 87 7.05 -14.78 9.92
N THR A 88 7.30 -15.00 8.63
CA THR A 88 8.59 -14.69 8.00
C THR A 88 8.92 -13.20 8.05
N LEU A 89 7.95 -12.33 7.75
CA LEU A 89 8.16 -10.88 7.78
C LEU A 89 8.36 -10.33 9.18
N ALA A 90 7.74 -10.92 10.19
CA ALA A 90 7.88 -10.51 11.59
C ALA A 90 9.29 -10.78 12.18
N GLU A 91 10.09 -11.63 11.53
CA GLU A 91 11.48 -11.90 11.93
C GLU A 91 12.49 -10.92 11.30
N LEU A 92 12.05 -10.10 10.34
CA LEU A 92 12.91 -9.14 9.66
C LEU A 92 13.08 -7.86 10.50
N PRO A 93 14.24 -7.17 10.37
CA PRO A 93 14.36 -5.78 10.80
C PRO A 93 13.26 -4.91 10.16
N PRO A 94 12.73 -3.88 10.86
CA PRO A 94 11.67 -3.03 10.33
C PRO A 94 11.97 -2.46 8.94
N GLU A 95 13.20 -2.02 8.69
CA GLU A 95 13.66 -1.49 7.40
C GLU A 95 13.56 -2.52 6.25
N ASP A 96 13.96 -3.76 6.50
CA ASP A 96 13.91 -4.85 5.52
C ASP A 96 12.46 -5.32 5.31
N GLY A 97 11.66 -5.31 6.37
CA GLY A 97 10.23 -5.62 6.32
C GLY A 97 9.46 -4.65 5.43
N VAL A 98 9.68 -3.34 5.55
CA VAL A 98 9.02 -2.34 4.70
C VAL A 98 9.39 -2.52 3.22
N ALA A 99 10.66 -2.79 2.93
CA ALA A 99 11.13 -3.01 1.56
C ALA A 99 10.46 -4.23 0.91
N GLU A 100 10.39 -5.36 1.63
CA GLU A 100 9.72 -6.58 1.17
C GLU A 100 8.21 -6.38 0.99
N LEU A 101 7.55 -5.67 1.92
CA LEU A 101 6.13 -5.32 1.79
C LEU A 101 5.86 -4.47 0.54
N LYS A 102 6.73 -3.51 0.24
CA LYS A 102 6.64 -2.69 -0.99
C LYS A 102 6.83 -3.53 -2.25
N ALA A 103 7.79 -4.45 -2.26
CA ALA A 103 8.02 -5.35 -3.41
C ALA A 103 6.76 -6.17 -3.73
N ARG A 104 6.08 -6.71 -2.71
CA ARG A 104 4.83 -7.46 -2.83
C ARG A 104 3.62 -6.64 -3.27
N MET A 105 3.66 -5.31 -3.16
CA MET A 105 2.63 -4.44 -3.73
C MET A 105 2.79 -4.26 -5.24
N VAL A 106 4.03 -4.36 -5.75
CA VAL A 106 4.35 -4.19 -7.18
C VAL A 106 4.21 -5.52 -7.93
N GLU A 107 4.60 -6.62 -7.30
CA GLU A 107 4.48 -7.96 -7.87
C GLU A 107 3.21 -8.65 -7.34
N PRO A 108 2.25 -9.04 -8.21
CA PRO A 108 1.11 -9.81 -7.76
C PRO A 108 1.62 -11.13 -7.17
N ASP A 109 1.21 -11.40 -5.93
CA ASP A 109 1.64 -12.57 -5.18
C ASP A 109 1.38 -13.83 -6.01
N SER A 110 2.44 -14.41 -6.57
CA SER A 110 2.36 -15.57 -7.47
C SER A 110 1.87 -16.82 -6.74
N ASP A 111 1.87 -16.78 -5.40
CA ASP A 111 1.31 -17.80 -4.52
C ASP A 111 -0.20 -17.65 -4.27
N ARG A 112 -0.87 -16.64 -4.86
CA ARG A 112 -2.32 -16.73 -5.10
C ARG A 112 -2.58 -17.78 -6.18
N ARG A 113 -2.43 -19.05 -5.80
CA ARG A 113 -3.16 -20.13 -6.45
C ARG A 113 -4.63 -19.75 -6.37
N GLN A 114 -5.18 -19.28 -7.49
CA GLN A 114 -6.61 -19.31 -7.70
C GLN A 114 -7.09 -20.71 -7.31
N PRO A 115 -8.15 -20.85 -6.48
CA PRO A 115 -8.83 -22.14 -6.40
C PRO A 115 -9.31 -22.43 -7.82
N GLY A 116 -8.62 -23.35 -8.51
CA GLY A 116 -9.04 -23.82 -9.82
C GLY A 116 -10.49 -24.29 -9.72
N PRO A 117 -11.33 -24.03 -10.72
CA PRO A 117 -12.68 -24.56 -10.71
C PRO A 117 -12.60 -26.09 -10.66
N GLY A 118 -13.02 -26.63 -9.51
CA GLY A 118 -13.34 -28.02 -9.22
C GLY A 118 -12.67 -29.08 -10.10
N ALA A 119 -11.56 -29.63 -9.63
CA ALA A 119 -11.31 -31.05 -9.84
C ALA A 119 -12.33 -31.84 -8.98
N GLY A 120 -13.53 -32.01 -9.53
CA GLY A 120 -14.53 -32.97 -9.11
C GLY A 120 -14.71 -34.02 -10.20
N ASP A 121 -13.71 -34.89 -10.32
CA ASP A 121 -13.77 -36.21 -10.99
C ASP A 121 -14.70 -37.14 -10.16
N PRO A 122 -14.99 -38.40 -10.55
CA PRO A 122 -15.55 -38.96 -11.79
C PRO A 122 -16.81 -39.81 -11.48
N ALA A 123 -17.64 -40.13 -12.49
CA ALA A 123 -18.47 -41.35 -12.55
C ALA A 123 -18.97 -41.60 -13.98
#